data_AF-A0A2E3SLG6-F1
#
_entry.id   AF-A0A2E3SLG6-F1
#
_cell.length_a   1.000
_cell.length_b   1.000
_cell.length_c   1.000
_cell.angle_alpha   90.00
_cell.angle_beta   90.00
_cell.angle_gamma   90.00
#
_symmetry.space_group_name_H-M   'P 1'
#
loop_
_entity.id
_entity.type
_entity.pdbx_description
1 polymer ?
#
loop_
_entity_poly.entity_id
_entity_poly.type
_entity_poly.pdbx_seq_one_letter_code
_entity_poly.pdbx_strand_id
1 'polypeptide(L)'
;ADGEVSSGVLPRNPIENGELSDDEIKKCEQNSETKLSIKDSDIPLPELKTKGSRYTPLSKRADKPNGIYWLLKNLPNIPDSKICKIIGTTKNTINSIKNRTFWNMQNLRSQNPFELGLCSKEELEKIVEKYKKTD
;
A
#
# COMPACT_ATOMS: atom_id res chain seq x y z
N ALA A 1 15.07 0.16 -49.03
CA ALA A 1 14.07 0.98 -48.31
C ALA A 1 13.13 -0.01 -47.66
N ASP A 2 13.45 -0.38 -46.42
CA ASP A 2 12.77 -1.44 -45.66
C ASP A 2 11.49 -0.90 -45.00
N GLY A 3 10.43 -1.70 -45.08
CA GLY A 3 9.12 -1.40 -44.52
C GLY A 3 9.02 -1.81 -43.05
N GLU A 4 8.66 -0.85 -42.20
CA GLU A 4 8.12 -1.11 -40.87
C GLU A 4 6.60 -0.96 -40.91
N VAL A 5 5.88 -2.09 -40.96
CA VAL A 5 4.44 -2.13 -40.66
C VAL A 5 4.25 -2.69 -39.26
N SER A 6 3.75 -1.83 -38.38
CA SER A 6 3.50 -2.13 -36.96
C SER A 6 2.43 -3.22 -36.82
N SER A 7 2.87 -4.47 -36.69
CA SER A 7 2.03 -5.62 -36.35
C SER A 7 1.52 -5.49 -34.92
N GLY A 8 0.20 -5.30 -34.72
CA GLY A 8 -0.39 -5.47 -33.39
C GLY A 8 -1.70 -4.74 -33.07
N VAL A 9 -2.44 -4.19 -34.02
CA VAL A 9 -3.78 -3.65 -33.72
C VAL A 9 -4.79 -4.79 -33.82
N LEU A 10 -5.22 -5.35 -32.68
CA LEU A 10 -6.38 -6.25 -32.66
C LEU A 10 -7.64 -5.46 -33.09
N PRO A 11 -8.52 -6.03 -33.93
CA PRO A 11 -9.81 -5.44 -34.19
C PRO A 11 -10.60 -5.36 -32.89
N ARG A 12 -10.96 -4.14 -32.47
CA ARG A 12 -11.72 -3.88 -31.24
C ARG A 12 -13.10 -3.37 -31.62
N ASN A 13 -14.13 -4.19 -31.41
CA ASN A 13 -15.51 -3.77 -31.61
C ASN A 13 -16.00 -2.99 -30.37
N PRO A 14 -16.43 -1.72 -30.51
CA PRO A 14 -16.87 -0.90 -29.38
C PRO A 14 -18.23 -1.35 -28.81
N ILE A 15 -19.02 -2.09 -29.58
CA ILE A 15 -20.29 -2.70 -29.14
C ILE A 15 -20.00 -3.89 -28.24
N GLU A 16 -19.12 -4.80 -28.68
CA GLU A 16 -18.74 -6.00 -27.91
C GLU A 16 -18.03 -5.66 -26.59
N ASN A 17 -17.31 -4.53 -26.54
CA ASN A 17 -16.68 -4.03 -25.32
C ASN A 17 -17.63 -3.23 -24.40
N GLY A 18 -18.91 -3.09 -24.77
CA GLY A 18 -19.90 -2.36 -23.98
C GLY A 18 -19.69 -0.84 -23.95
N GLU A 19 -18.83 -0.30 -24.81
CA GLU A 19 -18.52 1.13 -24.92
C GLU A 19 -19.62 1.88 -25.69
N LEU A 20 -20.36 1.20 -26.58
CA LEU A 20 -21.50 1.70 -27.35
C LEU A 20 -22.67 0.69 -27.34
N SER A 21 -23.89 1.19 -27.54
CA SER A 21 -25.12 0.37 -27.69
C SER A 21 -25.71 0.54 -29.08
N ASP A 22 -26.29 -0.53 -29.65
CA ASP A 22 -26.94 -0.50 -30.99
C ASP A 22 -28.00 0.60 -31.14
N ASP A 23 -28.74 0.89 -30.06
CA ASP A 23 -29.76 1.94 -30.07
C ASP A 23 -29.17 3.35 -30.19
N GLU A 24 -27.97 3.58 -29.65
CA GLU A 24 -27.28 4.87 -29.74
C GLU A 24 -26.70 5.09 -31.14
N ILE A 25 -26.24 4.01 -31.79
CA ILE A 25 -25.79 4.02 -33.18
C ILE A 25 -26.95 4.39 -34.10
N LYS A 26 -28.11 3.72 -33.95
CA LYS A 26 -29.31 4.01 -34.76
C LYS A 26 -29.81 5.45 -34.61
N LYS A 27 -29.74 6.04 -33.41
CA LYS A 27 -30.09 7.45 -33.20
C LYS A 27 -29.15 8.40 -33.94
N CYS A 28 -27.86 8.13 -33.91
CA CYS A 28 -26.85 8.93 -34.61
C CYS A 28 -26.93 8.77 -36.13
N GLU A 29 -27.29 7.57 -36.63
CA GLU A 29 -27.55 7.35 -38.06
C GLU A 29 -28.71 8.19 -38.60
N GLN A 30 -29.73 8.44 -37.78
CA GLN A 30 -30.91 9.23 -38.17
C GLN A 30 -30.70 10.75 -38.04
N ASN A 31 -29.67 11.21 -37.33
CA ASN A 31 -29.44 12.64 -37.07
C ASN A 31 -27.95 12.99 -37.19
N SER A 32 -27.55 13.54 -38.34
CA SER A 32 -26.16 13.88 -38.66
C SER A 32 -25.54 14.97 -37.78
N GLU A 33 -26.35 15.69 -36.99
CA GLU A 33 -25.87 16.70 -36.03
C GLU A 33 -25.53 16.10 -34.65
N THR A 34 -25.91 14.85 -34.40
CA THR A 34 -25.68 14.19 -33.10
C THR A 34 -24.36 13.41 -33.10
N LYS A 35 -23.63 13.46 -31.98
CA LYS A 35 -22.35 12.76 -31.80
C LYS A 35 -22.55 11.55 -30.89
N LEU A 36 -21.88 10.45 -31.23
CA LEU A 36 -21.84 9.24 -30.40
C LEU A 36 -21.28 9.56 -29.00
N SER A 37 -22.00 9.14 -27.96
CA SER A 37 -21.53 9.21 -26.58
C SER A 37 -21.09 7.82 -26.10
N ILE A 38 -19.93 7.74 -25.46
CA ILE A 38 -19.46 6.51 -24.82
C ILE A 38 -20.37 6.21 -23.63
N LYS A 39 -20.77 4.95 -23.48
CA LYS A 39 -21.57 4.49 -22.35
C LYS A 39 -20.71 4.45 -21.08
N ASP A 40 -21.15 5.15 -20.03
CA ASP A 40 -20.55 5.04 -18.71
C ASP A 40 -20.77 3.60 -18.20
N SER A 41 -19.67 2.86 -18.05
CA SER A 41 -19.71 1.50 -17.53
C SER A 41 -20.01 1.53 -16.03
N ASP A 42 -21.12 0.90 -15.62
CA ASP A 42 -21.57 0.75 -14.23
C ASP A 42 -20.77 -0.33 -13.45
N ILE A 43 -19.55 -0.63 -13.92
CA ILE A 43 -18.70 -1.65 -13.32
C ILE A 43 -17.96 -0.99 -12.15
N PRO A 44 -18.23 -1.37 -10.89
CA PRO A 44 -17.53 -0.80 -9.76
C PRO A 44 -16.03 -1.10 -9.89
N LEU A 45 -15.21 -0.05 -9.84
CA LEU A 45 -13.76 -0.23 -9.88
C LEU A 45 -13.34 -1.10 -8.70
N PRO A 46 -12.52 -2.15 -8.92
CA PRO A 46 -12.05 -2.99 -7.83
C PRO A 46 -11.23 -2.15 -6.84
N GLU A 47 -11.51 -2.29 -5.55
CA GLU A 47 -10.79 -1.58 -4.50
C GLU A 47 -9.27 -1.82 -4.61
N LEU A 48 -8.51 -0.73 -4.60
CA LEU A 48 -7.05 -0.78 -4.62
C LEU A 48 -6.57 -1.61 -3.42
N LYS A 49 -5.98 -2.78 -3.69
CA LYS A 49 -5.44 -3.67 -2.65
C LYS A 49 -4.56 -2.86 -1.70
N THR A 50 -4.83 -2.98 -0.40
CA THR A 50 -4.03 -2.31 0.63
C THR A 50 -2.57 -2.71 0.44
N LYS A 51 -1.68 -1.72 0.22
CA LYS A 51 -0.24 -1.94 0.07
C LYS A 51 0.22 -2.89 1.17
N GLY A 52 0.70 -4.08 0.80
CA GLY A 52 1.18 -5.09 1.73
C GLY A 52 2.34 -4.57 2.57
N SER A 53 2.70 -5.30 3.63
CA SER A 53 3.85 -4.95 4.47
C SER A 53 5.08 -4.70 3.60
N ARG A 54 5.69 -3.51 3.71
CA ARG A 54 6.91 -3.18 2.97
C ARG A 54 7.98 -4.22 3.25
N TYR A 55 8.59 -4.76 2.20
CA TYR A 55 9.71 -5.69 2.35
C TYR A 55 10.87 -4.97 3.04
N THR A 56 11.31 -5.49 4.18
CA THR A 56 12.52 -4.98 4.85
C THR A 56 13.74 -5.76 4.37
N PRO A 57 14.74 -5.09 3.76
CA PRO A 57 15.94 -5.76 3.28
C PRO A 57 16.70 -6.42 4.45
N LEU A 58 17.42 -7.51 4.16
CA LEU A 58 18.13 -8.31 5.17
C LEU A 58 19.07 -7.46 6.03
N SER A 59 19.78 -6.51 5.43
CA SER A 59 20.69 -5.58 6.12
C SER A 59 20.01 -4.81 7.25
N LYS A 60 18.73 -4.45 7.07
CA LYS A 60 17.94 -3.71 8.06
C LYS A 60 17.15 -4.60 9.02
N ARG A 61 17.22 -5.94 8.88
CA ARG A 61 16.51 -6.85 9.78
C ARG A 61 17.12 -6.88 11.18
N ALA A 62 18.44 -6.66 11.29
CA ALA A 62 19.13 -6.53 12.57
C ALA A 62 18.67 -5.29 13.36
N ASP A 63 18.22 -4.24 12.66
CA ASP A 63 17.75 -2.99 13.28
C ASP A 63 16.28 -3.02 13.71
N LYS A 64 15.50 -3.99 13.22
CA LYS A 64 14.10 -4.18 13.64
C LYS A 64 13.93 -4.26 15.16
N PRO A 65 14.68 -5.09 15.92
CA PRO A 65 14.55 -5.14 17.37
C PRO A 65 14.81 -3.77 18.02
N ASN A 66 15.79 -3.01 17.53
CA ASN A 66 16.11 -1.66 18.04
C ASN A 66 14.93 -0.69 17.88
N GLY A 67 14.28 -0.71 16.71
CA GLY A 67 13.07 0.08 16.43
C GLY A 67 11.86 -0.34 17.28
N ILE A 68 11.65 -1.65 17.48
CA ILE A 68 10.58 -2.18 18.35
C ILE A 68 10.79 -1.71 19.78
N TYR A 69 12.03 -1.80 20.28
CA TYR A 69 12.36 -1.39 21.64
C TYR A 69 12.16 0.11 21.86
N TRP A 70 12.50 0.94 20.87
CA TRP A 70 12.18 2.37 20.91
C TRP A 70 10.67 2.63 20.97
N LEU A 71 9.87 1.93 20.14
CA LEU A 71 8.40 2.09 20.15
C LEU A 71 7.81 1.70 21.50
N LEU A 72 8.19 0.56 22.06
CA LEU A 72 7.70 0.11 23.37
C LEU A 72 8.11 1.06 24.51
N LYS A 73 9.29 1.67 24.42
CA LYS A 73 9.80 2.62 25.43
C LYS A 73 9.10 3.98 25.36
N ASN A 74 8.87 4.51 24.16
CA ASN A 74 8.29 5.84 23.98
C ASN A 74 6.75 5.85 23.94
N LEU A 75 6.14 4.75 23.49
CA LEU A 75 4.69 4.60 23.29
C LEU A 75 4.20 3.34 24.01
N PRO A 76 4.02 3.38 25.34
CA PRO A 76 3.63 2.19 26.11
C PRO A 76 2.24 1.65 25.73
N ASN A 77 1.36 2.51 25.19
CA ASN A 77 -0.02 2.18 24.82
C ASN A 77 -0.18 1.77 23.35
N ILE A 78 0.91 1.61 22.60
CA ILE A 78 0.83 1.22 21.19
C ILE A 78 0.40 -0.25 21.06
N PRO A 79 -0.59 -0.58 20.20
CA PRO A 79 -0.97 -1.96 19.97
C PRO A 79 0.05 -2.70 19.10
N ASP A 80 0.30 -3.97 19.42
CA ASP A 80 1.27 -4.83 18.68
C ASP A 80 0.97 -4.90 17.18
N SER A 81 -0.31 -4.89 16.79
CA SER A 81 -0.74 -4.86 15.39
C SER A 81 -0.20 -3.65 14.63
N LYS A 82 -0.06 -2.49 15.29
CA LYS A 82 0.55 -1.30 14.69
C LYS A 82 2.06 -1.46 14.56
N ILE A 83 2.75 -1.95 15.59
CA ILE A 83 4.19 -2.23 15.53
C ILE A 83 4.51 -3.19 14.38
N CYS A 84 3.72 -4.28 14.23
CA CYS A 84 3.86 -5.22 13.12
C CYS A 84 3.78 -4.54 11.76
N LYS A 85 2.83 -3.62 11.57
CA LYS A 85 2.61 -2.91 10.30
C LYS A 85 3.73 -1.92 9.97
N ILE A 86 4.25 -1.21 10.97
CA ILE A 86 5.28 -0.18 10.81
C ILE A 86 6.66 -0.81 10.55
N ILE A 87 7.03 -1.81 11.36
CA ILE A 87 8.38 -2.40 11.34
C ILE A 87 8.48 -3.58 10.37
N GLY A 88 7.35 -4.22 10.03
CA GLY A 88 7.33 -5.46 9.25
C GLY A 88 7.89 -6.63 10.07
N THR A 89 7.40 -6.81 11.30
CA THR A 89 7.81 -7.87 12.23
C THR A 89 6.62 -8.72 12.67
N THR A 90 6.87 -9.83 13.37
CA THR A 90 5.84 -10.70 13.94
C THR A 90 5.50 -10.33 15.39
N LYS A 91 4.26 -10.65 15.81
CA LYS A 91 3.81 -10.46 17.19
C LYS A 91 4.68 -11.20 18.20
N ASN A 92 5.18 -12.39 17.83
CA ASN A 92 6.06 -13.17 18.69
C ASN A 92 7.35 -12.40 19.03
N THR A 93 8.00 -11.80 18.03
CA THR A 93 9.21 -10.99 18.24
C THR A 93 8.94 -9.78 19.14
N ILE A 94 7.81 -9.10 18.95
CA ILE A 94 7.40 -7.97 19.81
C ILE A 94 7.24 -8.44 21.26
N ASN A 95 6.55 -9.56 21.47
CA ASN A 95 6.32 -10.12 22.79
C ASN A 95 7.63 -10.57 23.46
N SER A 96 8.56 -11.19 22.72
CA SER A 96 9.89 -11.54 23.25
C SER A 96 10.68 -10.32 23.71
N ILE A 97 10.62 -9.20 22.98
CA ILE A 97 11.29 -7.96 23.39
C ILE A 97 10.59 -7.34 24.60
N LYS A 98 9.25 -7.34 24.62
CA LYS A 98 8.44 -6.85 25.75
C LYS A 98 8.72 -7.60 27.05
N ASN A 99 8.81 -8.94 26.97
CA ASN A 99 9.11 -9.82 28.10
C ASN A 99 10.60 -9.96 28.39
N ARG A 100 11.48 -9.26 27.64
CA ARG A 100 12.93 -9.35 27.76
C ARG A 100 13.51 -10.76 27.54
N THR A 101 12.82 -11.62 26.80
CA THR A 101 13.23 -12.99 26.44
C THR A 101 13.83 -13.08 25.04
N PHE A 102 14.03 -11.95 24.35
CA PHE A 102 14.71 -11.93 23.07
C PHE A 102 16.18 -12.34 23.24
N TRP A 103 16.67 -13.21 22.35
CA TRP A 103 18.02 -13.80 22.44
C TRP A 103 19.14 -12.77 22.58
N ASN A 104 18.96 -11.56 22.04
CA ASN A 104 19.93 -10.47 22.09
C ASN A 104 19.46 -9.24 22.89
N MET A 105 18.77 -9.46 24.01
CA MET A 105 18.22 -8.37 24.83
C MET A 105 19.28 -7.38 25.35
N GLN A 106 20.51 -7.84 25.58
CA GLN A 106 21.57 -7.02 26.17
C GLN A 106 22.17 -6.00 25.20
N ASN A 107 22.21 -6.31 23.90
CA ASN A 107 22.79 -5.42 22.88
C ASN A 107 21.76 -4.52 22.20
N LEU A 108 20.51 -4.59 22.63
CA LEU A 108 19.39 -3.85 22.07
C LEU A 108 19.52 -2.36 22.40
N ARG A 109 19.49 -1.51 21.36
CA ARG A 109 19.58 -0.05 21.50
C ARG A 109 18.25 0.58 21.11
N SER A 110 17.75 1.50 21.92
CA SER A 110 16.55 2.25 21.54
C SER A 110 16.89 3.25 20.44
N GLN A 111 16.55 2.93 19.19
CA GLN A 111 16.80 3.76 18.02
C GLN A 111 15.49 4.08 17.30
N ASN A 112 15.38 5.29 16.77
CA ASN A 112 14.17 5.75 16.11
C ASN A 112 13.92 4.95 14.82
N PRO A 113 12.74 4.32 14.64
CA PRO A 113 12.44 3.53 13.46
C PRO A 113 12.43 4.32 12.14
N PHE A 114 12.22 5.64 12.18
CA PHE A 114 12.36 6.50 11.00
C PHE A 114 13.83 6.62 10.58
N GLU A 115 14.75 6.85 11.52
CA GLU A 115 16.19 6.98 11.24
C GLU A 115 16.79 5.66 10.72
N LEU A 116 16.27 4.53 11.20
CA LEU A 116 16.59 3.19 10.68
C LEU A 116 16.00 2.95 9.26
N GLY A 117 15.12 3.83 8.80
CA GLY A 117 14.40 3.71 7.54
C GLY A 117 13.50 2.48 7.50
N LEU A 118 12.87 2.16 8.64
CA LEU A 118 11.85 1.11 8.77
C LEU A 118 10.45 1.65 8.48
N CYS A 119 10.21 2.93 8.77
CA CYS A 119 8.94 3.61 8.49
C CYS A 119 9.15 5.02 7.94
N SER A 120 8.09 5.61 7.39
CA SER A 120 8.11 7.00 6.95
C SER A 120 7.94 7.95 8.15
N LYS A 121 8.46 9.19 8.03
CA LYS A 121 8.34 10.22 9.08
C LYS A 121 6.88 10.47 9.46
N GLU A 122 6.02 10.65 8.45
CA GLU A 122 4.60 10.89 8.63
C GLU A 122 3.86 9.75 9.35
N GLU A 123 4.24 8.50 9.07
CA GLU A 123 3.66 7.35 9.77
C GLU A 123 4.04 7.38 11.25
N LEU A 124 5.32 7.62 11.53
CA LEU A 124 5.81 7.71 12.90
C LEU A 124 5.14 8.85 13.67
N GLU A 125 5.05 10.03 13.08
CA GLU A 125 4.41 11.21 13.70
C GLU A 125 2.93 10.93 14.02
N LYS A 126 2.16 10.35 13.09
CA LYS A 126 0.75 9.97 13.34
C LYS A 126 0.59 8.99 14.49
N ILE A 127 1.53 8.06 14.64
CA ILE A 127 1.51 7.05 15.69
C ILE A 127 1.95 7.65 17.02
N VAL A 128 2.97 8.50 17.02
CA VAL A 128 3.37 9.24 18.20
C VAL A 128 2.22 10.12 18.66
N GLU A 129 1.61 10.93 17.80
CA GLU A 129 0.48 11.79 18.19
C GLU A 129 -0.71 11.00 18.75
N LYS A 130 -1.00 9.84 18.17
CA LYS A 130 -2.12 9.00 18.61
C LYS A 130 -1.87 8.23 19.92
N TYR A 131 -0.63 7.85 20.21
CA TYR A 131 -0.30 6.93 21.31
C TYR A 131 0.69 7.51 22.34
N LYS A 132 1.19 8.73 22.13
CA LYS A 132 1.91 9.50 23.14
C LYS A 132 0.91 9.84 24.23
N LYS A 133 1.32 9.63 25.48
CA LYS A 133 0.48 9.82 26.67
C LYS A 133 -0.34 11.12 26.56
N THR A 134 -1.66 10.96 26.55
CA THR A 134 -2.59 12.00 26.99
C THR A 134 -2.64 11.90 28.51
N ASP A 135 -1.62 12.42 29.17
CA ASP A 135 -1.60 12.70 30.62
C ASP A 135 -0.72 13.95 30.84
#